data_AF-A0A929U8F5-F1
#
_entry.id   AF-A0A929U8F5-F1
#
_cell.length_a   1.000
_cell.length_b   1.000
_cell.length_c   1.000
_cell.angle_alpha   90.00
_cell.angle_beta   90.00
_cell.angle_gamma   90.00
#
_symmetry.space_group_name_H-M   'P 1'
#
loop_
_entity.id
_entity.type
_entity.pdbx_description
1 polymer ?
#
loop_
_entity_poly.entity_id
_entity_poly.type
_entity_poly.pdbx_seq_one_letter_code
_entity_poly.pdbx_strand_id
1 'polypeptide(L)'
;MSLFANLYVGNSGLTTSQNALNTTAHNMANVGTPGYTRQQITQATREYTTQSKDYRDSQWAQTGLGVFYNNCKQVRSVFLDQSFRLESGRSSFYETSYHSLAQVEDILQELNGTEFKTSIDNLWTAAQELSKDPSSATNQAAFVNRSGEFIERSRTVYDSFKNYQTELNDGVFDIVQQINRYGDELLKLNKEICQIEVGGREHANDLRDRRNQILDELGKLGEIDYKEDTFHVVHVSFAGTPFVMSDHVNHMACDTEDSPAGFNTPYWEFAAVERTNPVTNLRYLDISNAKVLNLDLPVSSKMNTDVGKLRSTILARGDHHATYHDIADDNHNNYTTRIAPSVMMNLEAEFDQLFHHVCAAI
;
A
#
# COMPACT_ATOMS: atom_id res chain seq x y z
N MET A 1 13.28 54.44 -30.96
CA MET A 1 13.91 53.20 -30.45
C MET A 1 15.29 53.03 -31.09
N SER A 2 16.33 52.75 -30.30
CA SER A 2 17.70 52.52 -30.79
C SER A 2 17.84 51.14 -31.44
N LEU A 3 18.68 50.99 -32.47
CA LEU A 3 18.98 49.70 -33.14
C LEU A 3 19.38 48.61 -32.13
N PHE A 4 20.12 48.99 -31.08
CA PHE A 4 20.55 48.08 -30.02
C PHE A 4 19.40 47.55 -29.17
N ALA A 5 18.33 48.33 -28.98
CA ALA A 5 17.15 47.87 -28.25
C ALA A 5 16.38 46.80 -29.04
N ASN A 6 16.24 46.98 -30.36
CA ASN A 6 15.61 45.98 -31.23
C ASN A 6 16.43 44.69 -31.31
N LEU A 7 17.77 44.80 -31.37
CA LEU A 7 18.66 43.64 -31.34
C LEU A 7 18.55 42.87 -30.01
N TYR A 8 18.41 43.58 -28.90
CA TYR A 8 18.22 42.97 -27.57
C TYR A 8 16.89 42.22 -27.46
N VAL A 9 15.81 42.78 -28.02
CA VAL A 9 14.51 42.10 -28.11
C VAL A 9 14.61 40.85 -28.99
N GLY A 10 15.27 40.93 -30.14
CA GLY A 10 15.51 39.76 -31.01
C GLY A 10 16.34 38.66 -30.32
N ASN A 11 17.43 39.03 -29.65
CA ASN A 11 18.28 38.10 -28.91
C ASN A 11 17.54 37.42 -27.75
N SER A 12 16.75 38.18 -26.99
CA SER A 12 15.95 37.63 -25.89
C SER A 12 14.85 36.68 -26.36
N GLY A 13 14.23 36.95 -27.51
CA GLY A 13 13.27 36.03 -28.16
C GLY A 13 13.92 34.73 -28.62
N LEU A 14 15.08 34.80 -29.29
CA LEU A 14 15.81 33.60 -29.76
C LEU A 14 16.31 32.73 -28.60
N THR A 15 16.92 33.34 -27.58
CA THR A 15 17.39 32.61 -26.39
C THR A 15 16.24 31.93 -25.63
N THR A 16 15.11 32.62 -25.44
CA THR A 16 13.93 32.04 -24.81
C THR A 16 13.35 30.88 -25.64
N SER A 17 13.34 31.01 -26.96
CA SER A 17 12.89 29.96 -27.88
C SER A 17 13.83 28.74 -27.88
N GLN A 18 15.14 28.95 -27.80
CA GLN A 18 16.11 27.85 -27.66
C GLN A 18 15.88 27.06 -26.38
N ASN A 19 15.64 27.74 -25.26
CA ASN A 19 15.30 27.07 -23.99
C ASN A 19 13.98 26.27 -24.12
N ALA A 20 12.98 26.82 -24.80
CA ALA A 20 11.72 26.11 -25.11
C ALA A 20 11.94 24.81 -25.90
N LEU A 21 12.81 24.85 -26.91
CA LEU A 21 13.17 23.67 -27.69
C LEU A 21 13.97 22.66 -26.85
N ASN A 22 14.88 23.11 -25.99
CA ASN A 22 15.64 22.23 -25.09
C ASN A 22 14.71 21.47 -24.13
N THR A 23 13.72 22.12 -23.52
CA THR A 23 12.73 21.42 -22.67
C THR A 23 11.86 20.47 -23.49
N THR A 24 11.53 20.82 -24.74
CA THR A 24 10.81 19.90 -25.63
C THR A 24 11.65 18.66 -25.94
N ALA A 25 12.94 18.83 -26.25
CA ALA A 25 13.86 17.71 -26.45
C ALA A 25 14.01 16.85 -25.19
N HIS A 26 14.10 17.47 -24.00
CA HIS A 26 14.14 16.78 -22.72
C HIS A 26 12.87 15.95 -22.46
N ASN A 27 11.70 16.51 -22.74
CA ASN A 27 10.42 15.80 -22.63
C ASN A 27 10.37 14.58 -23.56
N MET A 28 10.80 14.74 -24.82
CA MET A 28 10.80 13.63 -25.78
C MET A 28 11.79 12.53 -25.39
N ALA A 29 12.96 12.89 -24.87
CA ALA A 29 13.96 11.93 -24.43
C ALA A 29 13.48 11.10 -23.23
N ASN A 30 12.69 11.69 -22.34
CA ASN A 30 12.21 11.06 -21.10
C ASN A 30 10.77 10.55 -21.16
N VAL A 31 10.14 10.54 -22.35
CA VAL A 31 8.74 10.11 -22.49
C VAL A 31 8.49 8.67 -22.01
N GLY A 32 9.51 7.81 -22.09
CA GLY A 32 9.45 6.42 -21.63
C GLY A 32 9.93 6.19 -20.20
N THR A 33 10.40 7.23 -19.51
CA THR A 33 10.95 7.10 -18.14
C THR A 33 9.79 7.04 -17.14
N PRO A 34 9.63 5.96 -16.35
CA PRO A 34 8.59 5.88 -15.34
C PRO A 34 8.68 7.02 -14.32
N GLY A 35 7.55 7.65 -14.01
CA GLY A 35 7.48 8.77 -13.06
C GLY A 35 7.86 10.14 -13.64
N TYR A 36 8.35 10.21 -14.89
CA TYR A 36 8.67 11.49 -15.53
C TYR A 36 7.40 12.32 -15.77
N THR A 37 7.45 13.61 -15.45
CA THR A 37 6.33 14.52 -15.73
C THR A 37 6.70 15.52 -16.82
N ARG A 38 5.74 15.78 -17.72
CA ARG A 38 5.94 16.75 -18.79
C ARG A 38 6.23 18.12 -18.19
N GLN A 39 7.35 18.68 -18.61
CA GLN A 39 7.80 20.00 -18.22
C GLN A 39 7.34 21.04 -19.24
N GLN A 40 6.83 22.18 -18.76
CA GLN A 40 6.37 23.29 -19.60
C GLN A 40 6.98 24.61 -19.15
N ILE A 41 7.51 25.34 -20.15
CA ILE A 41 8.07 26.67 -19.94
C ILE A 41 6.97 27.72 -19.95
N THR A 42 7.08 28.64 -19.01
CA THR A 42 6.36 29.90 -18.97
C THR A 42 7.31 31.02 -19.37
N GLN A 43 6.83 31.92 -20.22
CA GLN A 43 7.58 33.10 -20.65
C GLN A 43 6.96 34.33 -19.98
N ALA A 44 7.78 35.26 -19.53
CA ALA A 44 7.34 36.54 -18.99
C ALA A 44 7.93 37.70 -19.78
N THR A 45 7.26 38.84 -19.76
CA THR A 45 7.75 40.06 -20.38
C THR A 45 8.79 40.70 -19.47
N ARG A 46 9.94 41.08 -20.03
CA ARG A 46 10.92 41.89 -19.28
C ARG A 46 10.34 43.28 -19.04
N GLU A 47 10.53 43.79 -17.83
CA GLU A 47 10.05 45.13 -17.46
C GLU A 47 10.55 46.18 -18.45
N TYR A 48 9.67 47.12 -18.81
CA TYR A 48 10.02 48.19 -19.72
C TYR A 48 10.92 49.22 -19.03
N THR A 49 11.77 49.88 -19.79
CA THR A 49 12.56 51.03 -19.31
C THR A 49 11.85 52.32 -19.67
N THR A 50 11.65 53.20 -18.69
CA THR A 50 11.10 54.53 -18.94
C THR A 50 12.25 55.49 -19.21
N GLN A 51 12.35 56.00 -20.44
CA GLN A 51 13.45 56.86 -20.88
C GLN A 51 13.19 58.34 -20.61
N SER A 52 11.93 58.77 -20.61
CA SER A 52 11.53 60.14 -20.28
C SER A 52 10.14 60.17 -19.64
N LYS A 53 9.97 61.06 -18.65
CA LYS A 53 8.71 61.41 -17.99
C LYS A 53 8.49 62.92 -18.07
N ASP A 54 8.51 63.48 -19.28
CA ASP A 54 8.19 64.90 -19.48
C ASP A 54 6.65 65.10 -19.45
N TYR A 55 6.19 66.17 -18.81
CA TYR A 55 4.78 66.55 -18.73
C TYR A 55 4.27 67.15 -20.05
N ARG A 56 5.18 67.62 -20.91
CA ARG A 56 4.85 68.19 -22.22
C ARG A 56 4.58 67.13 -23.30
N ASP A 57 5.01 65.89 -23.05
CA ASP A 57 4.73 64.75 -23.92
C ASP A 57 3.38 64.13 -23.57
N SER A 58 2.57 63.77 -24.57
CA SER A 58 1.24 63.20 -24.35
C SER A 58 1.25 61.82 -23.68
N GLN A 59 2.39 61.12 -23.65
CA GLN A 59 2.61 59.83 -22.97
C GLN A 59 4.08 59.68 -22.54
N TRP A 60 4.33 58.87 -21.51
CA TRP A 60 5.70 58.52 -21.09
C TRP A 60 6.43 57.73 -22.18
N ALA A 61 7.69 58.07 -22.43
CA ALA A 61 8.52 57.35 -23.39
C ALA A 61 9.03 56.04 -22.78
N GLN A 62 8.34 54.93 -23.05
CA GLN A 62 8.66 53.60 -22.55
C GLN A 62 9.20 52.70 -23.67
N THR A 63 10.22 51.90 -23.37
CA THR A 63 10.78 50.90 -24.30
C THR A 63 10.73 49.52 -23.65
N GLY A 64 10.05 48.58 -24.30
CA GLY A 64 10.02 47.17 -23.87
C GLY A 64 11.37 46.48 -24.05
N LEU A 65 11.73 45.62 -23.10
CA LEU A 65 13.01 44.89 -23.11
C LEU A 65 12.90 43.44 -23.63
N GLY A 66 11.75 43.08 -24.23
CA GLY A 66 11.51 41.76 -24.81
C GLY A 66 10.96 40.75 -23.80
N VAL A 67 11.23 39.47 -24.01
CA VAL A 67 10.75 38.36 -23.18
C VAL A 67 11.90 37.67 -22.46
N PHE A 68 11.59 36.94 -21.41
CA PHE A 68 12.56 36.05 -20.77
C PHE A 68 11.92 34.75 -20.34
N TYR A 69 12.78 33.76 -20.17
CA TYR A 69 12.46 32.51 -19.52
C TYR A 69 12.08 32.78 -18.06
N ASN A 70 10.81 32.57 -17.70
CA ASN A 70 10.33 32.81 -16.34
C ASN A 70 10.53 31.57 -15.47
N ASN A 71 9.94 30.45 -15.89
CA ASN A 71 9.95 29.22 -15.11
C ASN A 71 9.64 27.99 -16.00
N CYS A 72 10.19 26.83 -15.66
CA CYS A 72 9.78 25.53 -16.14
C CYS A 72 9.09 24.75 -15.01
N LYS A 73 7.81 24.45 -15.20
CA LYS A 73 6.98 23.74 -14.23
C LYS A 73 6.51 22.40 -14.76
N GLN A 74 6.25 21.46 -13.86
CA GLN A 74 5.56 20.22 -14.17
C GLN A 74 4.11 20.48 -14.58
N VAL A 75 3.63 19.74 -15.57
CA VAL A 75 2.25 19.75 -16.02
C VAL A 75 1.54 18.54 -15.44
N ARG A 76 0.90 18.75 -14.28
CA ARG A 76 0.07 17.75 -13.59
C ARG A 76 -1.21 18.38 -13.07
N SER A 77 -2.18 17.52 -12.78
CA SER A 77 -3.39 17.90 -12.06
C SER A 77 -3.38 17.22 -10.69
N VAL A 78 -3.30 18.02 -9.63
CA VAL A 78 -3.31 17.53 -8.24
C VAL A 78 -4.56 16.69 -7.97
N PHE A 79 -5.70 17.08 -8.55
CA PHE A 79 -6.96 16.33 -8.43
C PHE A 79 -6.85 14.93 -9.06
N LEU A 80 -6.28 14.83 -10.27
CA LEU A 80 -6.09 13.53 -10.93
C LEU A 80 -5.07 12.68 -10.19
N ASP A 81 -4.03 13.27 -9.62
CA ASP A 81 -3.02 12.56 -8.82
C ASP A 81 -3.63 11.95 -7.56
N GLN A 82 -4.49 12.70 -6.85
CA GLN A 82 -5.23 12.19 -5.69
C GLN A 82 -6.16 11.04 -6.07
N SER A 83 -6.95 11.19 -7.14
CA SER A 83 -7.83 10.11 -7.62
C SER A 83 -7.04 8.88 -8.06
N PHE A 84 -5.93 9.07 -8.78
CA PHE A 84 -5.08 7.97 -9.23
C PHE A 84 -4.52 7.16 -8.06
N ARG A 85 -3.99 7.83 -7.03
CA ARG A 85 -3.42 7.15 -5.86
C ARG A 85 -4.46 6.37 -5.07
N LEU A 86 -5.65 6.95 -4.90
CA LEU A 86 -6.76 6.26 -4.23
C LEU A 86 -7.18 5.00 -5.00
N GLU A 87 -7.41 5.10 -6.31
CA GLU A 87 -7.83 3.95 -7.12
C GLU A 87 -6.71 2.92 -7.31
N SER A 88 -5.44 3.36 -7.36
CA SER A 88 -4.27 2.48 -7.36
C SER A 88 -4.16 1.69 -6.06
N GLY A 89 -4.38 2.34 -4.91
CA GLY A 89 -4.46 1.69 -3.61
C GLY A 89 -5.61 0.68 -3.51
N ARG A 90 -6.78 1.02 -4.03
CA ARG A 90 -7.94 0.13 -4.11
C ARG A 90 -7.68 -1.07 -5.02
N SER A 91 -7.07 -0.85 -6.18
CA SER A 91 -6.63 -1.93 -7.08
C SER A 91 -5.67 -2.88 -6.35
N SER A 92 -4.68 -2.34 -5.64
CA SER A 92 -3.71 -3.15 -4.89
C SER A 92 -4.34 -3.95 -3.76
N PHE A 93 -5.39 -3.42 -3.12
CA PHE A 93 -6.17 -4.12 -2.10
C PHE A 93 -6.79 -5.39 -2.69
N TYR A 94 -7.56 -5.26 -3.78
CA TYR A 94 -8.25 -6.38 -4.40
C TYR A 94 -7.32 -7.37 -5.11
N GLU A 95 -6.22 -6.88 -5.69
CA GLU A 95 -5.17 -7.73 -6.28
C GLU A 95 -4.56 -8.64 -5.21
N THR A 96 -4.28 -8.11 -4.02
CA THR A 96 -3.77 -8.90 -2.89
C THR A 96 -4.79 -9.94 -2.42
N SER A 97 -6.07 -9.56 -2.30
CA SER A 97 -7.12 -10.51 -1.92
C SER A 97 -7.29 -11.64 -2.95
N TYR A 98 -7.23 -11.30 -4.24
CA TYR A 98 -7.27 -12.27 -5.34
C TYR A 98 -6.09 -13.24 -5.27
N HIS A 99 -4.87 -12.73 -5.08
CA HIS A 99 -3.68 -13.59 -4.95
C HIS A 99 -3.77 -14.51 -3.74
N SER A 100 -4.32 -14.04 -2.61
CA SER A 100 -4.53 -14.91 -1.44
C SER A 100 -5.52 -16.04 -1.70
N LEU A 101 -6.62 -15.77 -2.39
CA LEU A 101 -7.56 -16.82 -2.79
C LEU A 101 -6.94 -17.80 -3.79
N ALA A 102 -6.20 -17.30 -4.79
CA ALA A 102 -5.53 -18.16 -5.76
C ALA A 102 -4.48 -19.07 -5.10
N GLN A 103 -3.76 -18.57 -4.08
CA GLN A 103 -2.79 -19.39 -3.35
C GLN A 103 -3.47 -20.49 -2.54
N VAL A 104 -4.63 -20.21 -1.94
CA VAL A 104 -5.44 -21.23 -1.26
C VAL A 104 -5.88 -22.31 -2.24
N GLU A 105 -6.39 -21.92 -3.42
CA GLU A 105 -6.80 -22.87 -4.46
C GLU A 105 -5.64 -23.79 -4.88
N ASP A 106 -4.42 -23.24 -4.97
CA ASP A 106 -3.20 -24.01 -5.25
C ASP A 106 -2.84 -24.97 -4.10
N ILE A 107 -2.95 -24.53 -2.84
CA ILE A 107 -2.70 -25.38 -1.65
C ILE A 107 -3.65 -26.59 -1.61
N LEU A 108 -4.92 -26.40 -1.97
CA LEU A 108 -5.88 -27.50 -2.02
C LEU A 108 -5.59 -28.49 -3.15
N GLN A 109 -4.77 -28.09 -4.14
CA GLN A 109 -4.34 -28.92 -5.26
C GLN A 109 -5.49 -29.56 -6.06
N GLU A 110 -6.67 -28.93 -6.07
CA GLU A 110 -7.86 -29.43 -6.79
C GLU A 110 -7.64 -29.53 -8.31
N LEU A 111 -6.59 -28.91 -8.84
CA LEU A 111 -6.26 -28.91 -10.27
C LEU A 111 -5.05 -29.79 -10.63
N ASN A 112 -4.31 -30.33 -9.65
CA ASN A 112 -3.00 -30.96 -9.85
C ASN A 112 -2.88 -32.35 -9.18
N GLY A 113 -3.60 -33.35 -9.71
CA GLY A 113 -3.26 -34.78 -9.66
C GLY A 113 -3.41 -35.55 -8.33
N THR A 114 -3.24 -34.92 -7.17
CA THR A 114 -3.49 -35.50 -5.83
C THR A 114 -4.48 -34.65 -5.06
N GLU A 115 -5.71 -34.64 -5.53
CA GLU A 115 -6.81 -33.84 -4.98
C GLU A 115 -7.15 -34.27 -3.55
N PHE A 116 -7.38 -33.31 -2.64
CA PHE A 116 -7.86 -33.61 -1.28
C PHE A 116 -9.18 -34.41 -1.31
N LYS A 117 -10.04 -34.07 -2.28
CA LYS A 117 -11.26 -34.82 -2.60
C LYS A 117 -11.04 -36.33 -2.78
N THR A 118 -9.95 -36.75 -3.43
CA THR A 118 -9.67 -38.17 -3.64
C THR A 118 -9.45 -38.90 -2.32
N SER A 119 -8.83 -38.25 -1.32
CA SER A 119 -8.67 -38.82 0.02
C SER A 119 -10.01 -39.02 0.73
N ILE A 120 -10.94 -38.09 0.59
CA ILE A 120 -12.31 -38.22 1.11
C ILE A 120 -13.07 -39.36 0.41
N ASP A 121 -13.03 -39.40 -0.92
CA ASP A 121 -13.71 -40.43 -1.71
C ASP A 121 -13.18 -41.85 -1.38
N ASN A 122 -11.87 -41.98 -1.17
CA ASN A 122 -11.24 -43.24 -0.76
C ASN A 122 -11.66 -43.66 0.65
N LEU A 123 -11.72 -42.73 1.60
CA LEU A 123 -12.18 -42.99 2.97
C LEU A 123 -13.64 -43.45 2.98
N TRP A 124 -14.50 -42.74 2.25
CA TRP A 124 -15.91 -43.07 2.11
C TRP A 124 -16.13 -44.45 1.49
N THR A 125 -15.39 -44.76 0.42
CA THR A 125 -15.44 -46.08 -0.22
C THR A 125 -15.00 -47.19 0.74
N ALA A 126 -13.94 -46.97 1.52
CA ALA A 126 -13.47 -47.94 2.50
C ALA A 126 -14.49 -48.16 3.63
N ALA A 127 -15.17 -47.11 4.08
CA ALA A 127 -16.25 -47.22 5.06
C ALA A 127 -17.43 -48.04 4.50
N GLN A 128 -17.80 -47.83 3.24
CA GLN A 128 -18.85 -48.63 2.58
C GLN A 128 -18.48 -50.11 2.47
N GLU A 129 -17.26 -50.43 2.06
CA GLU A 129 -16.81 -51.83 1.97
C GLU A 129 -16.75 -52.50 3.36
N LEU A 130 -16.32 -51.77 4.39
CA LEU A 130 -16.36 -52.28 5.77
C LEU A 130 -17.80 -52.53 6.25
N SER A 131 -18.76 -51.67 5.87
CA SER A 131 -20.17 -51.86 6.24
C SER A 131 -20.80 -53.12 5.64
N LYS A 132 -20.32 -53.56 4.45
CA LYS A 132 -20.82 -54.76 3.76
C LYS A 132 -20.36 -56.05 4.44
N ASP A 133 -19.11 -56.08 4.93
CA ASP A 133 -18.56 -57.19 5.71
C ASP A 133 -17.63 -56.68 6.84
N PRO A 134 -18.21 -56.39 8.03
CA PRO A 134 -17.45 -55.87 9.17
C PRO A 134 -16.47 -56.88 9.78
N SER A 135 -16.61 -58.17 9.47
CA SER A 135 -15.80 -59.24 10.05
C SER A 135 -14.52 -59.53 9.25
N SER A 136 -14.44 -59.02 8.02
CA SER A 136 -13.28 -59.18 7.15
C SER A 136 -12.08 -58.37 7.65
N ALA A 137 -11.03 -59.08 8.07
CA ALA A 137 -9.76 -58.46 8.47
C ALA A 137 -9.14 -57.61 7.35
N THR A 138 -9.36 -57.98 6.08
CA THR A 138 -8.89 -57.20 4.92
C THR A 138 -9.61 -55.86 4.83
N ASN A 139 -10.93 -55.83 5.03
CA ASN A 139 -11.72 -54.58 4.97
C ASN A 139 -11.40 -53.67 6.17
N GLN A 140 -11.22 -54.25 7.37
CA GLN A 140 -10.78 -53.50 8.55
C GLN A 140 -9.40 -52.85 8.33
N ALA A 141 -8.43 -53.61 7.80
CA ALA A 141 -7.10 -53.08 7.51
C ALA A 141 -7.14 -52.00 6.42
N ALA A 142 -7.95 -52.19 5.36
CA ALA A 142 -8.12 -51.20 4.31
C ALA A 142 -8.71 -49.89 4.85
N PHE A 143 -9.73 -49.96 5.70
CA PHE A 143 -10.33 -48.78 6.34
C PHE A 143 -9.32 -48.02 7.19
N VAL A 144 -8.57 -48.72 8.07
CA VAL A 144 -7.54 -48.09 8.92
C VAL A 144 -6.47 -47.39 8.07
N ASN A 145 -6.01 -48.03 6.98
CA ASN A 145 -5.03 -47.41 6.08
C ASN A 145 -5.58 -46.15 5.40
N ARG A 146 -6.82 -46.18 4.88
CA ARG A 146 -7.43 -45.00 4.25
C ARG A 146 -7.69 -43.87 5.25
N SER A 147 -8.06 -44.19 6.48
CA SER A 147 -8.18 -43.20 7.57
C SER A 147 -6.84 -42.55 7.88
N GLY A 148 -5.75 -43.34 7.92
CA GLY A 148 -4.39 -42.81 8.08
C GLY A 148 -3.99 -41.84 6.96
N GLU A 149 -4.23 -42.23 5.70
CA GLU A 149 -3.96 -41.39 4.53
C GLU A 149 -4.78 -40.08 4.56
N PHE A 150 -6.05 -40.14 4.95
CA PHE A 150 -6.91 -38.97 5.09
C PHE A 150 -6.40 -38.01 6.17
N ILE A 151 -6.00 -38.53 7.34
CA ILE A 151 -5.44 -37.71 8.43
C ILE A 151 -4.13 -37.05 7.99
N GLU A 152 -3.22 -37.80 7.39
CA GLU A 152 -1.93 -37.27 6.92
C GLU A 152 -2.12 -36.18 5.86
N ARG A 153 -3.04 -36.40 4.91
CA ARG A 153 -3.35 -35.41 3.89
C ARG A 153 -3.99 -34.16 4.49
N SER A 154 -4.98 -34.33 5.38
CA SER A 154 -5.66 -33.21 6.04
C SER A 154 -4.68 -32.35 6.83
N ARG A 155 -3.78 -32.99 7.57
CA ARG A 155 -2.70 -32.32 8.30
C ARG A 155 -1.78 -31.54 7.36
N THR A 156 -1.39 -32.12 6.24
CA THR A 156 -0.50 -31.47 5.26
C THR A 156 -1.13 -30.21 4.67
N VAL A 157 -2.43 -30.25 4.34
CA VAL A 157 -3.19 -29.09 3.85
C VAL A 157 -3.25 -28.00 4.93
N TYR A 158 -3.61 -28.37 6.16
CA TYR A 158 -3.69 -27.42 7.26
C TYR A 158 -2.34 -26.79 7.61
N ASP A 159 -1.25 -27.57 7.64
CA ASP A 159 0.10 -27.06 7.86
C ASP A 159 0.53 -26.11 6.72
N SER A 160 0.05 -26.34 5.49
CA SER A 160 0.27 -25.44 4.36
C SER A 160 -0.49 -24.11 4.48
N PHE A 161 -1.71 -24.11 5.04
CA PHE A 161 -2.42 -22.87 5.38
C PHE A 161 -1.67 -22.05 6.44
N LYS A 162 -1.17 -22.70 7.49
CA LYS A 162 -0.35 -22.03 8.53
C LYS A 162 0.93 -21.44 7.97
N ASN A 163 1.61 -22.17 7.09
CA ASN A 163 2.80 -21.68 6.41
C ASN A 163 2.47 -20.44 5.57
N TYR A 164 1.37 -20.46 4.82
CA TYR A 164 0.95 -19.32 4.03
C TYR A 164 0.53 -18.11 4.88
N GLN A 165 -0.15 -18.31 6.01
CA GLN A 165 -0.36 -17.23 6.99
C GLN A 165 0.95 -16.63 7.50
N THR A 166 1.97 -17.46 7.73
CA THR A 166 3.30 -17.00 8.13
C THR A 166 3.97 -16.18 7.03
N GLU A 167 3.88 -16.61 5.77
CA GLU A 167 4.37 -15.83 4.62
C GLU A 167 3.66 -14.47 4.49
N LEU A 168 2.33 -14.44 4.68
CA LEU A 168 1.58 -13.19 4.73
C LEU A 168 2.04 -12.31 5.89
N ASN A 169 2.35 -12.90 7.04
CA ASN A 169 2.85 -12.20 8.22
C ASN A 169 4.21 -11.53 7.98
N ASP A 170 5.12 -12.22 7.31
CA ASP A 170 6.42 -11.65 6.90
C ASP A 170 6.21 -10.53 5.88
N GLY A 171 5.26 -10.73 4.95
CA GLY A 171 4.84 -9.71 4.00
C GLY A 171 4.34 -8.42 4.69
N VAL A 172 3.62 -8.52 5.80
CA VAL A 172 3.20 -7.35 6.61
C VAL A 172 4.41 -6.57 7.12
N PHE A 173 5.40 -7.27 7.68
CA PHE A 173 6.62 -6.65 8.20
C PHE A 173 7.41 -5.94 7.09
N ASP A 174 7.54 -6.57 5.93
CA ASP A 174 8.22 -6.00 4.77
C ASP A 174 7.52 -4.75 4.23
N ILE A 175 6.18 -4.76 4.17
CA ILE A 175 5.38 -3.61 3.77
C ILE A 175 5.59 -2.44 4.75
N VAL A 176 5.57 -2.71 6.06
CA VAL A 176 5.82 -1.68 7.09
C VAL A 176 7.21 -1.08 6.95
N GLN A 177 8.24 -1.90 6.76
CA GLN A 177 9.60 -1.41 6.50
C GLN A 177 9.69 -0.61 5.19
N GLN A 178 8.95 -0.99 4.16
CA GLN A 178 8.90 -0.26 2.90
C GLN A 178 8.24 1.12 3.07
N ILE A 179 7.12 1.19 3.82
CA ILE A 179 6.46 2.45 4.16
C ILE A 179 7.42 3.39 4.89
N ASN A 180 8.09 2.90 5.93
CA ASN A 180 9.06 3.68 6.70
C ASN A 180 10.19 4.23 5.81
N ARG A 181 10.77 3.38 4.95
CA ARG A 181 11.82 3.79 3.99
C ARG A 181 11.33 4.89 3.04
N TYR A 182 10.09 4.80 2.54
CA TYR A 182 9.49 5.85 1.72
C TYR A 182 9.27 7.14 2.50
N GLY A 183 8.87 7.06 3.78
CA GLY A 183 8.78 8.22 4.65
C GLY A 183 10.11 8.96 4.78
N ASP A 184 11.19 8.23 5.05
CA ASP A 184 12.54 8.81 5.19
C ASP A 184 13.05 9.44 3.89
N GLU A 185 12.81 8.78 2.75
CA GLU A 185 13.16 9.32 1.43
C GLU A 185 12.35 10.59 1.11
N LEU A 186 11.05 10.62 1.43
CA LEU A 186 10.21 11.81 1.29
C LEU A 186 10.69 12.98 2.15
N LEU A 187 11.09 12.73 3.40
CA LEU A 187 11.65 13.76 4.27
C LEU A 187 12.94 14.36 3.68
N LYS A 188 13.81 13.51 3.14
CA LYS A 188 15.04 13.95 2.48
C LYS A 188 14.74 14.81 1.24
N LEU A 189 13.85 14.34 0.37
CA LEU A 189 13.43 15.08 -0.83
C LEU A 189 12.77 16.41 -0.48
N ASN A 190 11.93 16.46 0.55
CA ASN A 190 11.32 17.70 1.02
C ASN A 190 12.38 18.74 1.42
N LYS A 191 13.45 18.31 2.11
CA LYS A 191 14.56 19.20 2.50
C LYS A 191 15.35 19.70 1.29
N GLU A 192 15.66 18.83 0.33
CA GLU A 192 16.39 19.19 -0.89
C GLU A 192 15.57 20.14 -1.79
N ILE A 193 14.29 19.84 -2.00
CA ILE A 193 13.36 20.70 -2.78
C ILE A 193 13.23 22.07 -2.12
N CYS A 194 13.04 22.12 -0.80
CA CYS A 194 12.94 23.38 -0.07
C CYS A 194 14.22 24.22 -0.24
N GLN A 195 15.41 23.61 -0.12
CA GLN A 195 16.68 24.33 -0.31
C GLN A 195 16.83 24.97 -1.70
N ILE A 196 16.36 24.29 -2.75
CA ILE A 196 16.43 24.78 -4.13
C ILE A 196 15.36 25.84 -4.41
N GLU A 197 14.12 25.59 -4.00
CA GLU A 197 12.97 26.41 -4.39
C GLU A 197 12.76 27.66 -3.50
N VAL A 198 13.30 27.71 -2.26
CA VAL A 198 13.21 28.89 -1.38
C VAL A 198 13.83 30.15 -2.02
N GLY A 199 14.83 29.98 -2.88
CA GLY A 199 15.43 31.09 -3.63
C GLY A 199 14.52 31.70 -4.71
N GLY A 200 13.39 31.06 -5.03
CA GLY A 200 12.39 31.53 -6.00
C GLY A 200 12.87 31.63 -7.45
N ARG A 201 14.06 31.10 -7.76
CA ARG A 201 14.70 31.18 -9.09
C ARG A 201 14.76 29.84 -9.82
N GLU A 202 14.82 28.75 -9.06
CA GLU A 202 14.96 27.40 -9.59
C GLU A 202 13.83 26.52 -9.09
N HIS A 203 13.40 25.59 -9.93
CA HIS A 203 12.43 24.56 -9.58
C HIS A 203 13.08 23.19 -9.71
N ALA A 204 13.01 22.42 -8.64
CA ALA A 204 13.64 21.11 -8.54
C ALA A 204 12.76 20.02 -9.19
N ASN A 205 12.47 20.16 -10.48
CA ASN A 205 11.50 19.30 -11.19
C ASN A 205 11.84 17.80 -11.10
N ASP A 206 13.10 17.42 -11.20
CA ASP A 206 13.49 16.01 -11.12
C ASP A 206 13.30 15.42 -9.71
N LEU A 207 13.59 16.22 -8.67
CA LEU A 207 13.32 15.83 -7.27
C LEU A 207 11.81 15.74 -6.99
N ARG A 208 11.01 16.63 -7.59
CA ARG A 208 9.56 16.58 -7.50
C ARG A 208 8.99 15.36 -8.24
N ASP A 209 9.56 14.97 -9.37
CA ASP A 209 9.21 13.72 -10.06
C ASP A 209 9.48 12.51 -9.17
N ARG A 210 10.66 12.45 -8.55
CA ARG A 210 11.00 11.37 -7.60
C ARG A 210 10.06 11.34 -6.40
N ARG A 211 9.76 12.51 -5.81
CA ARG A 211 8.80 12.65 -4.71
C ARG A 211 7.42 12.13 -5.10
N ASN A 212 6.94 12.49 -6.30
CA ASN A 212 5.65 12.05 -6.78
C ASN A 212 5.61 10.55 -7.02
N GLN A 213 6.68 9.96 -7.57
CA GLN A 213 6.79 8.51 -7.76
C GLN A 213 6.68 7.77 -6.41
N ILE A 214 7.35 8.27 -5.35
CA ILE A 214 7.26 7.66 -4.02
C ILE A 214 5.84 7.78 -3.46
N LEU A 215 5.17 8.92 -3.63
CA LEU A 215 3.78 9.08 -3.22
C LEU A 215 2.83 8.15 -4.01
N ASP A 216 3.11 7.90 -5.29
CA ASP A 216 2.34 6.95 -6.11
C ASP A 216 2.53 5.50 -5.60
N GLU A 217 3.74 5.11 -5.23
CA GLU A 217 4.02 3.79 -4.61
C GLU A 217 3.45 3.69 -3.20
N LEU A 218 3.53 4.74 -2.38
CA LEU A 218 2.97 4.77 -1.03
C LEU A 218 1.44 4.62 -1.06
N GLY A 219 0.78 5.24 -2.06
CA GLY A 219 -0.66 5.09 -2.28
C GLY A 219 -1.10 3.66 -2.63
N LYS A 220 -0.21 2.82 -3.18
CA LYS A 220 -0.49 1.38 -3.35
C LYS A 220 -0.46 0.63 -2.02
N LEU A 221 0.43 1.04 -1.11
CA LEU A 221 0.61 0.37 0.18
C LEU A 221 -0.52 0.68 1.18
N GLY A 222 -1.11 1.87 1.11
CA GLY A 222 -2.16 2.32 2.01
C GLY A 222 -2.91 3.55 1.54
N GLU A 223 -4.00 3.89 2.24
CA GLU A 223 -4.68 5.16 2.07
C GLU A 223 -3.77 6.32 2.52
N ILE A 224 -3.53 7.27 1.63
CA ILE A 224 -2.75 8.48 1.93
C ILE A 224 -3.52 9.74 1.58
N ASP A 225 -3.37 10.76 2.42
CA ASP A 225 -3.71 12.15 2.09
C ASP A 225 -2.46 13.01 2.21
N TYR A 226 -2.27 13.95 1.29
CA TYR A 226 -1.09 14.80 1.26
C TYR A 226 -1.41 16.24 0.91
N LYS A 227 -0.63 17.17 1.47
CA LYS A 227 -0.75 18.61 1.22
C LYS A 227 0.63 19.22 1.09
N GLU A 228 0.77 20.13 0.14
CA GLU A 228 2.00 20.91 -0.05
C GLU A 228 1.83 22.29 0.59
N ASP A 229 2.77 22.68 1.45
CA ASP A 229 2.79 23.99 2.10
C ASP A 229 3.44 25.07 1.18
N THR A 230 3.35 26.32 1.61
CA THR A 230 3.93 27.52 0.98
C THR A 230 5.44 27.41 0.74
N PHE A 231 6.14 26.62 1.54
CA PHE A 231 7.58 26.33 1.37
C PHE A 231 7.87 25.10 0.49
N HIS A 232 6.88 24.60 -0.26
CA HIS A 232 6.97 23.43 -1.14
C HIS A 232 7.31 22.10 -0.44
N VAL A 233 7.13 22.06 0.88
CA VAL A 233 7.23 20.85 1.72
C VAL A 233 5.91 20.09 1.65
N VAL A 234 5.97 18.78 1.40
CA VAL A 234 4.78 17.92 1.38
C VAL A 234 4.61 17.24 2.73
N HIS A 235 3.45 17.45 3.34
CA HIS A 235 2.97 16.70 4.49
C HIS A 235 2.15 15.51 4.02
N VAL A 236 2.39 14.34 4.60
CA VAL A 236 1.68 13.11 4.26
C VAL A 236 1.05 12.52 5.52
N SER A 237 -0.21 12.13 5.41
CA SER A 237 -0.89 11.28 6.38
C SER A 237 -1.12 9.91 5.76
N PHE A 238 -1.03 8.86 6.59
CA PHE A 238 -1.25 7.47 6.22
C PHE A 238 -2.35 6.89 7.11
N ALA A 239 -3.38 6.31 6.51
CA ALA A 239 -4.56 5.79 7.21
C ALA A 239 -5.19 6.81 8.19
N GLY A 240 -5.16 8.10 7.84
CA GLY A 240 -5.68 9.19 8.68
C GLY A 240 -4.73 9.72 9.76
N THR A 241 -3.56 9.11 9.96
CA THR A 241 -2.56 9.55 10.95
C THR A 241 -1.41 10.31 10.27
N PRO A 242 -0.90 11.42 10.85
CA PRO A 242 0.26 12.12 10.31
C PRO A 242 1.50 11.22 10.23
N PHE A 243 2.07 11.09 9.04
CA PHE A 243 3.20 10.21 8.75
C PHE A 243 4.48 11.00 8.46
N VAL A 244 4.48 11.82 7.41
CA VAL A 244 5.63 12.68 7.05
C VAL A 244 5.31 14.12 7.40
N MET A 245 6.10 14.69 8.30
CA MET A 245 6.04 16.09 8.73
C MET A 245 7.24 16.86 8.19
N SER A 246 7.32 18.17 8.46
CA SER A 246 8.40 19.02 7.92
C SER A 246 9.79 18.66 8.46
N ASP A 247 9.86 18.17 9.69
CA ASP A 247 11.09 17.96 10.44
C ASP A 247 11.40 16.47 10.68
N HIS A 248 10.38 15.63 10.84
CA HIS A 248 10.50 14.20 11.15
C HIS A 248 9.50 13.33 10.38
N VAL A 249 9.73 12.03 10.44
CA VAL A 249 8.82 10.96 10.01
C VAL A 249 8.36 10.24 11.27
N ASN A 250 7.06 9.98 11.38
CA ASN A 250 6.52 9.09 12.40
C ASN A 250 6.69 7.66 11.90
N HIS A 251 7.59 6.89 12.50
CA HIS A 251 7.82 5.51 12.07
C HIS A 251 6.72 4.57 12.60
N MET A 252 6.43 3.56 11.80
CA MET A 252 5.63 2.40 12.20
C MET A 252 6.54 1.29 12.72
N ALA A 253 6.07 0.54 13.72
CA ALA A 253 6.71 -0.70 14.18
C ALA A 253 5.70 -1.85 14.13
N CYS A 254 6.18 -3.08 14.29
CA CYS A 254 5.34 -4.28 14.37
C CYS A 254 5.45 -4.86 15.77
N ASP A 255 4.29 -5.05 16.42
CA ASP A 255 4.19 -5.75 17.69
C ASP A 255 3.80 -7.20 17.43
N THR A 256 4.39 -8.13 18.18
CA THR A 256 4.09 -9.56 18.11
C THR A 256 3.37 -10.08 19.35
N GLU A 257 3.04 -9.23 20.33
CA GLU A 257 2.38 -9.63 21.57
C GLU A 257 0.84 -9.45 21.52
N ASP A 258 0.33 -8.57 20.66
CA ASP A 258 -1.12 -8.31 20.49
C ASP A 258 -1.87 -9.47 19.82
N SER A 259 -1.21 -10.19 18.91
CA SER A 259 -1.80 -11.36 18.23
C SER A 259 -1.60 -12.63 19.06
N PRO A 260 -2.66 -13.45 19.28
CA PRO A 260 -2.53 -14.74 19.98
C PRO A 260 -1.52 -15.70 19.33
N ALA A 261 -1.31 -15.59 18.01
CA ALA A 261 -0.37 -16.42 17.26
C ALA A 261 1.03 -15.78 17.10
N GLY A 262 1.28 -14.62 17.67
CA GLY A 262 2.55 -13.91 17.53
C GLY A 262 2.70 -13.15 16.21
N PHE A 263 1.60 -12.86 15.51
CA PHE A 263 1.64 -12.16 14.23
C PHE A 263 1.91 -10.66 14.38
N ASN A 264 2.62 -10.11 13.40
CA ASN A 264 2.97 -8.71 13.29
C ASN A 264 1.71 -7.83 13.22
N THR A 265 1.54 -6.97 14.21
CA THR A 265 0.49 -5.95 14.26
C THR A 265 1.14 -4.57 14.11
N PRO A 266 0.95 -3.88 12.96
CA PRO A 266 1.54 -2.57 12.76
C PRO A 266 0.94 -1.52 13.70
N TYR A 267 1.81 -0.76 14.36
CA TYR A 267 1.44 0.35 15.23
C TYR A 267 2.36 1.57 15.00
N TRP A 268 1.88 2.74 15.38
CA TRP A 268 2.64 3.98 15.38
C TRP A 268 3.49 4.12 16.64
N GLU A 269 4.82 4.24 16.49
CA GLU A 269 5.73 4.27 17.64
C GLU A 269 5.44 5.42 18.61
N PHE A 270 5.10 6.61 18.08
CA PHE A 270 4.82 7.78 18.90
C PHE A 270 3.55 7.68 19.74
N ALA A 271 2.63 6.78 19.38
CA ALA A 271 1.33 6.60 20.04
C ALA A 271 1.32 5.42 21.02
N ALA A 272 2.33 4.54 20.97
CA ALA A 272 2.44 3.40 21.86
C ALA A 272 2.87 3.83 23.27
N VAL A 273 2.36 3.14 24.29
CA VAL A 273 2.62 3.47 25.70
C VAL A 273 3.18 2.26 26.43
N GLU A 274 4.34 2.39 27.05
CA GLU A 274 4.84 1.37 27.96
C GLU A 274 4.01 1.34 29.25
N ARG A 275 3.47 0.18 29.59
CA ARG A 275 2.73 -0.07 30.83
C ARG A 275 3.39 -1.17 31.64
N THR A 276 3.18 -1.11 32.95
CA THR A 276 3.57 -2.20 33.85
C THR A 276 2.32 -2.97 34.24
N ASN A 277 2.37 -4.29 34.07
CA ASN A 277 1.29 -5.14 34.54
C ASN A 277 1.28 -5.13 36.08
N PRO A 278 0.15 -4.74 36.73
CA PRO A 278 0.08 -4.59 38.18
C PRO A 278 0.19 -5.93 38.93
N VAL A 279 0.00 -7.07 38.25
CA VAL A 279 0.07 -8.41 38.83
C VAL A 279 1.46 -9.01 38.66
N THR A 280 2.04 -8.92 37.45
CA THR A 280 3.31 -9.59 37.14
C THR A 280 4.53 -8.68 37.29
N ASN A 281 4.35 -7.36 37.47
CA ASN A 281 5.40 -6.34 37.44
C ASN A 281 6.26 -6.34 36.15
N LEU A 282 5.81 -7.03 35.11
CA LEU A 282 6.45 -7.01 33.79
C LEU A 282 6.00 -5.77 33.02
N ARG A 283 6.95 -5.15 32.32
CA ARG A 283 6.67 -4.08 31.36
C ARG A 283 6.19 -4.69 30.05
N TYR A 284 5.15 -4.12 29.48
CA TYR A 284 4.61 -4.49 28.17
C TYR A 284 4.26 -3.22 27.39
N LEU A 285 4.19 -3.35 26.06
CA LEU A 285 3.82 -2.26 25.18
C LEU A 285 2.30 -2.26 24.96
N ASP A 286 1.61 -1.19 25.33
CA ASP A 286 0.19 -0.99 25.02
C ASP A 286 0.04 -0.26 23.68
N ILE A 287 -0.42 -1.00 22.67
CA ILE A 287 -0.65 -0.50 21.31
C ILE A 287 -2.13 -0.22 21.01
N SER A 288 -3.03 -0.32 21.99
CA SER A 288 -4.49 -0.29 21.77
C SER A 288 -4.96 0.97 21.03
N ASN A 289 -4.32 2.12 21.31
CA ASN A 289 -4.59 3.40 20.65
C ASN A 289 -3.54 3.78 19.59
N ALA A 290 -2.62 2.87 19.27
CA ALA A 290 -1.50 3.09 18.36
C ALA A 290 -1.61 2.27 17.06
N LYS A 291 -2.57 1.35 16.93
CA LYS A 291 -2.74 0.50 15.75
C LYS A 291 -2.86 1.37 14.48
N VAL A 292 -2.12 1.02 13.43
CA VAL A 292 -2.11 1.78 12.17
C VAL A 292 -3.47 1.68 11.47
N LEU A 293 -4.15 0.54 11.59
CA LEU A 293 -5.40 0.26 10.91
C LEU A 293 -6.49 -0.15 11.90
N ASN A 294 -7.69 0.38 11.68
CA ASN A 294 -8.90 -0.12 12.33
C ASN A 294 -9.54 -1.21 11.45
N LEU A 295 -9.44 -2.46 11.89
CA LEU A 295 -9.98 -3.64 11.19
C LEU A 295 -11.43 -3.97 11.56
N ASP A 296 -12.00 -3.31 12.59
CA ASP A 296 -13.40 -3.52 13.00
C ASP A 296 -14.39 -2.91 12.00
N LEU A 297 -13.90 -1.99 11.14
CA LEU A 297 -14.70 -1.38 10.09
C LEU A 297 -14.83 -2.32 8.89
N PRO A 298 -16.06 -2.55 8.38
CA PRO A 298 -16.27 -3.40 7.22
C PRO A 298 -15.59 -2.80 5.99
N VAL A 299 -15.17 -3.68 5.07
CA VAL A 299 -14.59 -3.28 3.78
C VAL A 299 -15.65 -2.55 2.97
N SER A 300 -15.41 -1.28 2.66
CA SER A 300 -16.36 -0.43 1.95
C SER A 300 -15.66 0.70 1.20
N SER A 301 -15.99 0.83 -0.08
CA SER A 301 -15.52 1.92 -0.93
C SER A 301 -15.98 3.31 -0.47
N LYS A 302 -17.07 3.38 0.31
CA LYS A 302 -17.57 4.64 0.87
C LYS A 302 -16.74 5.12 2.06
N MET A 303 -16.14 4.18 2.80
CA MET A 303 -15.32 4.46 3.98
C MET A 303 -13.81 4.39 3.69
N ASN A 304 -13.41 4.15 2.44
CA ASN A 304 -12.03 3.89 2.01
C ASN A 304 -11.33 2.77 2.80
N THR A 305 -12.10 1.86 3.40
CA THR A 305 -11.59 0.68 4.11
C THR A 305 -11.24 -0.46 3.16
N ASP A 306 -11.28 -0.22 1.86
CA ASP A 306 -10.92 -1.12 0.76
C ASP A 306 -9.67 -0.64 0.00
N VAL A 307 -8.78 0.08 0.69
CA VAL A 307 -7.60 0.74 0.09
C VAL A 307 -6.32 0.23 0.73
N GLY A 308 -5.36 -0.15 -0.11
CA GLY A 308 -3.98 -0.42 0.28
C GLY A 308 -3.64 -1.89 0.47
N LYS A 309 -2.44 -2.24 0.02
CA LYS A 309 -1.86 -3.57 0.20
C LYS A 309 -1.78 -3.99 1.66
N LEU A 310 -1.31 -3.11 2.55
CA LEU A 310 -1.11 -3.43 3.97
C LEU A 310 -2.41 -3.93 4.62
N ARG A 311 -3.51 -3.22 4.39
CA ARG A 311 -4.83 -3.59 4.94
C ARG A 311 -5.30 -4.93 4.39
N SER A 312 -5.17 -5.15 3.08
CA SER A 312 -5.57 -6.41 2.44
C SER A 312 -4.76 -7.60 2.95
N THR A 313 -3.43 -7.46 3.07
CA THR A 313 -2.56 -8.54 3.59
C THR A 313 -2.91 -8.92 5.02
N ILE A 314 -3.16 -7.93 5.91
CA ILE A 314 -3.54 -8.21 7.30
C ILE A 314 -4.92 -8.86 7.39
N LEU A 315 -5.89 -8.38 6.59
CA LEU A 315 -7.21 -9.00 6.53
C LEU A 315 -7.13 -10.43 6.01
N ALA A 316 -6.39 -10.68 4.92
CA ALA A 316 -6.21 -12.01 4.37
C ALA A 316 -5.56 -12.97 5.37
N ARG A 317 -4.53 -12.51 6.11
CA ARG A 317 -3.81 -13.30 7.12
C ARG A 317 -4.67 -13.64 8.34
N GLY A 318 -5.33 -12.63 8.93
CA GLY A 318 -5.99 -12.76 10.21
C GLY A 318 -5.11 -12.49 11.44
N ASP A 319 -5.61 -12.81 12.63
CA ASP A 319 -4.93 -12.60 13.92
C ASP A 319 -4.48 -13.89 14.63
N HIS A 320 -4.97 -15.07 14.22
CA HIS A 320 -4.54 -16.37 14.72
C HIS A 320 -4.88 -17.52 13.75
N HIS A 321 -4.37 -18.72 14.03
CA HIS A 321 -4.76 -19.94 13.32
C HIS A 321 -6.15 -20.38 13.76
N ALA A 322 -7.14 -20.26 12.88
CA ALA A 322 -8.53 -20.52 13.23
C ALA A 322 -8.84 -22.03 13.24
N THR A 323 -9.82 -22.42 14.05
CA THR A 323 -10.20 -23.82 14.26
C THR A 323 -11.72 -23.98 14.19
N TYR A 324 -12.21 -25.23 14.23
CA TYR A 324 -13.64 -25.49 14.23
C TYR A 324 -14.37 -24.87 15.44
N HIS A 325 -13.67 -24.62 16.55
CA HIS A 325 -14.22 -23.93 17.73
C HIS A 325 -14.65 -22.49 17.42
N ASP A 326 -13.98 -21.82 16.48
CA ASP A 326 -14.32 -20.46 16.06
C ASP A 326 -15.67 -20.39 15.31
N ILE A 327 -16.18 -21.54 14.84
CA ILE A 327 -17.51 -21.69 14.25
C ILE A 327 -18.49 -22.32 15.24
N ALA A 328 -18.09 -23.41 15.90
CA ALA A 328 -18.98 -24.23 16.73
C ALA A 328 -19.35 -23.54 18.06
N ASP A 329 -18.43 -22.77 18.63
CA ASP A 329 -18.62 -22.07 19.91
C ASP A 329 -18.91 -20.58 19.72
N ASP A 330 -19.42 -20.18 18.54
CA ASP A 330 -19.66 -18.78 18.18
C ASP A 330 -20.72 -18.12 19.09
N ASN A 331 -20.24 -17.53 20.18
CA ASN A 331 -21.00 -16.66 21.05
C ASN A 331 -20.94 -15.23 20.49
N HIS A 332 -22.07 -14.73 19.99
CA HIS A 332 -22.30 -13.34 19.54
C HIS A 332 -21.82 -12.98 18.11
N ASN A 333 -21.90 -13.89 17.14
CA ASN A 333 -21.54 -13.64 15.73
C ASN A 333 -20.06 -13.22 15.55
N ASN A 334 -19.17 -13.73 16.40
CA ASN A 334 -17.73 -13.56 16.33
C ASN A 334 -17.20 -14.09 14.99
N TYR A 335 -17.71 -15.24 14.52
CA TYR A 335 -17.32 -15.81 13.23
C TYR A 335 -17.60 -14.82 12.10
N THR A 336 -18.82 -14.29 12.02
CA THR A 336 -19.22 -13.38 10.91
C THR A 336 -18.45 -12.06 10.92
N THR A 337 -18.03 -11.59 12.10
CA THR A 337 -17.46 -10.25 12.26
C THR A 337 -15.93 -10.24 12.27
N ARG A 338 -15.27 -11.30 12.76
CA ARG A 338 -13.81 -11.36 12.91
C ARG A 338 -13.14 -12.42 12.04
N ILE A 339 -13.78 -13.58 11.88
CA ILE A 339 -13.18 -14.75 11.22
C ILE A 339 -13.48 -14.74 9.72
N ALA A 340 -14.76 -14.71 9.35
CA ALA A 340 -15.25 -14.76 7.97
C ALA A 340 -14.69 -13.66 7.03
N PRO A 341 -14.40 -12.42 7.50
CA PRO A 341 -13.75 -11.42 6.66
C PRO A 341 -12.31 -11.76 6.28
N SER A 342 -11.65 -12.62 7.04
CA SER A 342 -10.29 -13.07 6.77
C SER A 342 -10.30 -14.31 5.89
N VAL A 343 -9.59 -14.26 4.76
CA VAL A 343 -9.51 -15.39 3.83
C VAL A 343 -8.96 -16.62 4.54
N MET A 344 -7.81 -16.49 5.19
CA MET A 344 -7.13 -17.64 5.78
C MET A 344 -7.86 -18.19 7.00
N MET A 345 -8.29 -17.32 7.92
CA MET A 345 -8.99 -17.79 9.12
C MET A 345 -10.32 -18.45 8.77
N ASN A 346 -11.06 -17.91 7.80
CA ASN A 346 -12.31 -18.52 7.37
C ASN A 346 -12.08 -19.95 6.84
N LEU A 347 -11.08 -20.12 5.98
CA LEU A 347 -10.76 -21.40 5.36
C LEU A 347 -10.21 -22.42 6.37
N GLU A 348 -9.35 -21.99 7.28
CA GLU A 348 -8.83 -22.85 8.34
C GLU A 348 -9.96 -23.36 9.25
N ALA A 349 -10.87 -22.48 9.65
CA ALA A 349 -12.02 -22.84 10.49
C ALA A 349 -12.98 -23.80 9.76
N GLU A 350 -13.34 -23.50 8.50
CA GLU A 350 -14.23 -24.35 7.69
C GLU A 350 -13.60 -25.72 7.41
N PHE A 351 -12.30 -25.75 7.10
CA PHE A 351 -11.57 -26.99 6.83
C PHE A 351 -11.46 -27.87 8.07
N ASP A 352 -11.12 -27.28 9.22
CA ASP A 352 -11.05 -28.00 10.49
C ASP A 352 -12.44 -28.48 10.93
N GLN A 353 -13.50 -27.70 10.67
CA GLN A 353 -14.88 -28.14 10.89
C GLN A 353 -15.27 -29.34 10.02
N LEU A 354 -14.90 -29.34 8.73
CA LEU A 354 -15.10 -30.48 7.85
C LEU A 354 -14.40 -31.73 8.41
N PHE A 355 -13.14 -31.60 8.79
CA PHE A 355 -12.36 -32.70 9.38
C PHE A 355 -13.01 -33.22 10.66
N HIS A 356 -13.40 -32.32 11.58
CA HIS A 356 -14.08 -32.67 12.82
C HIS A 356 -15.38 -33.45 12.57
N HIS A 357 -16.21 -33.01 11.62
CA HIS A 357 -17.46 -33.70 11.29
C HIS A 357 -17.23 -35.10 10.69
N VAL A 358 -16.22 -35.25 9.83
CA VAL A 358 -15.85 -36.57 9.29
C VAL A 358 -15.37 -37.49 10.40
N CYS A 359 -14.50 -37.00 11.29
CA CYS A 359 -14.00 -37.79 12.42
C CYS A 359 -15.08 -38.14 13.45
N ALA A 360 -16.06 -37.27 13.68
CA ALA A 360 -17.16 -37.54 14.62
C ALA A 360 -18.22 -38.49 14.06
N ALA A 361 -18.30 -38.62 12.73
CA ALA A 361 -19.25 -39.50 12.06
C ALA A 361 -18.76 -40.97 11.93
N ILE A 362 -17.44 -41.17 12.00
CA ILE A 362 -16.77 -42.49 12.02
C ILE A 362 -16.71 -43.01 13.46
#